data_AF-A0A401ZIV7-F1
#
_entry.id   AF-A0A401ZIV7-F1
#
_cell.length_a   1.000
_cell.length_b   1.000
_cell.length_c   1.000
_cell.angle_alpha   90.00
_cell.angle_beta   90.00
_cell.angle_gamma   90.00
#
_symmetry.space_group_name_H-M   'P 1'
#
loop_
_entity.id
_entity.type
_entity.pdbx_description
1 polymer ?
#
loop_
_entity_poly.entity_id
_entity_poly.type
_entity_poly.pdbx_seq_one_letter_code
_entity_poly.pdbx_strand_id
1 'polypeptide(L)'
;MAGIYDLYGITDTDIDTAARLLPDALGLPFEPHESSFWGDYYSVRTENYDEHFSLKENYNVMEEDWNWSQFKHYPLMLEVSIDGKTMKRARELEARLLQTMGKKIILLKRVEFAS
;
A
#
# COMPACT_ATOMS: atom_id res chain seq x y z
N MET A 1 17.58 -12.97 -1.07
CA MET A 1 16.89 -12.23 -2.16
C MET A 1 16.62 -10.81 -1.70
N ALA A 2 17.10 -9.81 -2.44
CA ALA A 2 16.90 -8.41 -2.06
C ALA A 2 15.59 -7.83 -2.57
N GLY A 3 14.99 -6.90 -1.84
CA GLY A 3 13.74 -6.24 -2.19
C GLY A 3 13.58 -4.89 -1.51
N ILE A 4 12.48 -4.20 -1.87
CA ILE A 4 12.12 -2.88 -1.36
C ILE A 4 10.73 -2.95 -0.77
N TYR A 5 10.57 -2.37 0.42
CA TYR A 5 9.28 -2.17 1.06
C TYR A 5 9.02 -0.68 1.23
N ASP A 6 7.94 -0.21 0.65
CA ASP A 6 7.41 1.13 0.83
C ASP A 6 6.08 1.09 1.61
N LEU A 7 5.95 2.00 2.56
CA LEU A 7 4.72 2.24 3.30
C LEU A 7 4.23 3.64 2.99
N TYR A 8 3.01 3.74 2.51
CA TYR A 8 2.35 5.00 2.22
C TYR A 8 1.18 5.22 3.16
N GLY A 9 1.05 6.47 3.64
CA GLY A 9 -0.12 6.94 4.35
C GLY A 9 -1.07 7.61 3.38
N ILE A 10 -2.37 7.30 3.49
CA ILE A 10 -3.42 7.88 2.66
C ILE A 10 -4.44 8.60 3.56
N THR A 11 -4.85 9.81 3.16
CA THR A 11 -5.84 10.66 3.84
C THR A 11 -6.86 11.23 2.86
N ASP A 12 -7.91 11.88 3.38
CA ASP A 12 -8.93 12.60 2.60
C ASP A 12 -9.64 11.72 1.55
N THR A 13 -9.80 10.43 1.88
CA THR A 13 -10.52 9.43 1.09
C THR A 13 -10.87 8.22 1.97
N ASP A 14 -11.87 7.45 1.54
CA ASP A 14 -12.20 6.12 2.08
C ASP A 14 -11.52 5.00 1.30
N ILE A 15 -11.56 3.77 1.85
CA ILE A 15 -10.87 2.60 1.31
C ILE A 15 -11.39 2.22 -0.08
N ASP A 16 -12.70 2.32 -0.32
CA ASP A 16 -13.31 1.96 -1.60
C ASP A 16 -12.91 2.93 -2.71
N THR A 17 -12.86 4.22 -2.40
CA THR A 17 -12.40 5.26 -3.33
C THR A 17 -10.90 5.08 -3.62
N ALA A 18 -10.10 4.79 -2.60
CA ALA A 18 -8.67 4.50 -2.78
C ALA A 18 -8.47 3.23 -3.63
N ALA A 19 -9.22 2.17 -3.38
CA ALA A 19 -9.18 0.91 -4.15
C ALA A 19 -9.59 1.08 -5.62
N ARG A 20 -10.35 2.13 -5.96
CA ARG A 20 -10.68 2.49 -7.36
C ARG A 20 -9.59 3.32 -8.05
N LEU A 21 -8.91 4.20 -7.31
CA LEU A 21 -7.89 5.10 -7.87
C LEU A 21 -6.51 4.44 -7.99
N LEU A 22 -6.15 3.58 -7.04
CA LEU A 22 -4.84 2.92 -7.03
C LEU A 22 -4.59 2.00 -8.24
N PRO A 23 -5.59 1.27 -8.78
CA PRO A 23 -5.43 0.50 -10.00
C PRO A 23 -4.97 1.32 -11.20
N ASP A 24 -5.44 2.56 -11.36
CA ASP A 24 -5.00 3.44 -12.44
C ASP A 24 -3.52 3.83 -12.29
N ALA A 25 -3.07 4.04 -11.05
CA ALA A 25 -1.66 4.34 -10.75
C ALA A 25 -0.74 3.13 -10.97
N LEU A 26 -1.21 1.95 -10.57
CA LEU A 26 -0.42 0.73 -10.50
C LEU A 26 -0.52 -0.13 -11.77
N GLY A 27 -1.55 0.11 -12.59
CA GLY A 27 -1.87 -0.68 -13.78
C GLY A 27 -2.39 -2.08 -13.46
N LEU A 28 -2.87 -2.30 -12.22
CA LEU A 28 -3.28 -3.61 -11.71
C LEU A 28 -4.58 -3.47 -10.89
N PRO A 29 -5.63 -4.25 -11.18
CA PRO A 29 -6.88 -4.21 -10.41
C PRO A 29 -6.66 -4.78 -9.01
N PHE A 30 -7.21 -4.11 -8.00
CA PHE A 30 -7.18 -4.59 -6.62
C PHE A 30 -8.29 -5.62 -6.41
N GLU A 31 -7.97 -6.71 -5.72
CA GLU A 31 -8.94 -7.72 -5.32
C GLU A 31 -9.34 -7.51 -3.85
N PRO A 32 -10.63 -7.54 -3.51
CA PRO A 32 -11.09 -7.46 -2.12
C PRO A 32 -10.79 -8.78 -1.39
N HIS A 33 -10.37 -8.67 -0.14
CA HIS A 33 -10.10 -9.78 0.75
C HIS A 33 -10.66 -9.50 2.14
N GLU A 34 -11.21 -10.54 2.77
CA GLU A 34 -11.64 -10.50 4.16
C GLU A 34 -10.61 -11.24 5.02
N SER A 35 -10.23 -10.66 6.16
CA SER A 35 -9.35 -11.29 7.13
C SER A 35 -9.89 -11.13 8.55
N SER A 36 -9.90 -12.23 9.30
CA SER A 36 -10.18 -12.22 10.73
C SER A 36 -9.17 -11.40 11.54
N PHE A 37 -7.98 -11.15 10.97
CA PHE A 37 -6.90 -10.39 11.61
C PHE A 37 -6.79 -8.96 11.12
N TRP A 38 -7.12 -8.66 9.86
CA TRP A 38 -6.92 -7.34 9.26
C TRP A 38 -8.22 -6.60 8.92
N GLY A 39 -9.37 -7.25 9.08
CA GLY A 39 -10.64 -6.77 8.53
C GLY A 39 -10.67 -6.89 7.01
N ASP A 40 -11.51 -6.08 6.38
CA ASP A 40 -11.56 -5.96 4.93
C ASP A 40 -10.34 -5.20 4.41
N TYR A 41 -9.66 -5.76 3.43
CA TYR A 41 -8.51 -5.15 2.79
C TYR A 41 -8.51 -5.45 1.31
N TYR A 42 -7.73 -4.67 0.56
CA TYR A 42 -7.56 -4.90 -0.86
C TYR A 42 -6.12 -5.27 -1.14
N SER A 43 -5.89 -6.24 -2.03
CA SER A 43 -4.53 -6.61 -2.43
C SER A 43 -4.43 -6.96 -3.90
N VAL A 44 -3.22 -6.85 -4.43
CA VAL A 44 -2.88 -7.37 -5.75
C VAL A 44 -1.42 -7.77 -5.81
N ARG A 45 -1.13 -8.79 -6.62
CA ARG A 45 0.22 -9.20 -6.98
C ARG A 45 0.41 -9.15 -8.49
N THR A 46 1.62 -8.83 -8.93
CA THR A 46 2.00 -9.04 -10.33
C THR A 46 1.99 -10.53 -10.67
N GLU A 47 1.79 -10.87 -11.94
CA GLU A 47 1.72 -12.27 -12.42
C GLU A 47 2.96 -13.09 -12.08
N ASN A 48 4.12 -12.44 -11.98
CA ASN A 48 5.40 -13.05 -11.63
C ASN A 48 5.73 -12.95 -10.13
N TYR A 49 4.78 -12.49 -9.31
CA TYR A 49 4.87 -12.41 -7.85
C TYR A 49 6.01 -11.54 -7.30
N ASP A 50 6.56 -10.64 -8.12
CA ASP A 50 7.67 -9.77 -7.74
C ASP A 50 7.23 -8.44 -7.13
N GLU A 51 5.96 -8.07 -7.27
CA GLU A 51 5.37 -6.86 -6.71
C GLU A 51 4.07 -7.24 -6.01
N HIS A 52 3.93 -6.80 -4.76
CA HIS A 52 2.74 -7.02 -3.94
C HIS A 52 2.28 -5.70 -3.33
N PHE A 53 1.00 -5.42 -3.48
CA PHE A 53 0.37 -4.21 -3.00
C PHE A 53 -0.76 -4.59 -2.05
N SER A 54 -0.85 -3.92 -0.90
CA SER A 54 -1.94 -4.14 0.05
C SER A 54 -2.43 -2.81 0.62
N LEU A 55 -3.72 -2.52 0.41
CA LEU A 55 -4.42 -1.36 0.98
C LEU A 55 -5.28 -1.82 2.15
N LYS A 56 -5.11 -1.19 3.30
CA LYS A 56 -5.78 -1.54 4.56
C LYS A 56 -6.24 -0.28 5.30
N GLU A 57 -7.24 -0.43 6.15
CA GLU A 57 -7.48 0.54 7.21
C GLU A 57 -6.35 0.48 8.26
N ASN A 58 -5.97 1.65 8.78
CA ASN A 58 -4.96 1.73 9.82
C ASN A 58 -5.54 1.37 11.19
N TYR A 59 -6.80 1.74 11.43
CA TYR A 59 -7.52 1.30 12.62
C TYR A 59 -8.15 -0.07 12.35
N ASN A 60 -7.80 -1.05 13.17
CA ASN A 60 -8.34 -2.40 13.10
C ASN A 60 -9.51 -2.51 14.07
N VAL A 61 -10.73 -2.53 13.53
CA VAL A 61 -11.94 -2.61 14.35
C VAL A 61 -12.04 -3.93 15.10
N MET A 62 -11.48 -5.02 14.55
CA MET A 62 -11.55 -6.35 15.18
C MET A 62 -10.66 -6.45 16.42
N GLU A 63 -9.49 -5.82 16.37
CA GLU A 63 -8.50 -5.79 17.47
C GLU A 63 -8.65 -4.54 18.35
N GLU A 64 -9.57 -3.63 18.00
CA GLU A 64 -9.77 -2.31 18.61
C GLU A 64 -8.47 -1.47 18.72
N ASP A 65 -7.48 -1.73 17.86
CA ASP A 65 -6.14 -1.11 17.90
C ASP A 65 -5.63 -0.65 16.53
N TRP A 66 -4.52 0.07 16.51
CA TRP A 66 -3.88 0.62 15.32
C TRP A 66 -2.80 -0.33 14.78
N ASN A 67 -2.96 -0.72 13.52
CA ASN A 67 -1.97 -1.51 12.79
C ASN A 67 -0.60 -0.78 12.73
N TRP A 68 -0.61 0.55 12.56
CA TRP A 68 0.56 1.41 12.66
C TRP A 68 0.32 2.58 13.61
N SER A 69 0.54 2.33 14.91
CA SER A 69 0.29 3.27 16.00
C SER A 69 1.11 4.58 15.94
N GLN A 70 2.22 4.61 15.22
CA GLN A 70 3.01 5.83 14.96
C GLN A 70 2.44 6.70 13.82
N PHE A 71 1.47 6.19 13.06
CA PHE A 71 0.92 6.82 11.85
C PHE A 71 -0.61 7.03 11.93
N LYS A 72 -1.18 7.18 13.12
CA LYS A 72 -2.65 7.29 13.36
C LYS A 72 -3.36 8.43 12.60
N HIS A 73 -2.60 9.40 12.11
CA HIS A 73 -3.14 10.50 11.30
C HIS A 73 -3.53 10.08 9.87
N TYR A 74 -3.08 8.91 9.43
CA TYR A 74 -3.44 8.33 8.14
C TYR A 74 -4.46 7.23 8.37
N PRO A 75 -5.74 7.41 7.98
CA PRO A 75 -6.77 6.40 8.15
C PRO A 75 -6.52 5.15 7.31
N LEU A 76 -5.80 5.28 6.19
CA LEU A 76 -5.53 4.21 5.25
C LEU A 76 -4.02 4.04 5.03
N MET A 77 -3.61 2.80 4.83
CA MET A 77 -2.21 2.43 4.63
C MET A 77 -2.08 1.59 3.36
N LEU A 78 -1.12 1.95 2.50
CA LEU A 78 -0.74 1.17 1.33
C LEU A 78 0.67 0.62 1.54
N GLU A 79 0.77 -0.70 1.63
CA GLU A 79 2.02 -1.45 1.65
C GLU A 79 2.40 -1.84 0.22
N VAL A 80 3.66 -1.60 -0.15
CA VAL A 80 4.22 -1.96 -1.46
C VAL A 80 5.50 -2.73 -1.24
N SER A 81 5.49 -4.02 -1.57
CA SER A 81 6.66 -4.89 -1.53
C SER A 81 7.11 -5.21 -2.95
N ILE A 82 8.41 -5.09 -3.20
CA ILE A 82 9.02 -5.27 -4.51
C ILE A 82 10.24 -6.18 -4.38
N ASP A 83 10.14 -7.42 -4.84
CA ASP A 83 11.19 -8.44 -4.78
C ASP A 83 12.07 -8.44 -6.03
N GLY A 84 13.39 -8.55 -5.85
CA GLY A 84 14.36 -8.68 -6.95
C GLY A 84 14.49 -7.45 -7.87
N LYS A 85 13.81 -6.34 -7.56
CA LYS A 85 13.91 -5.08 -8.33
C LYS A 85 14.91 -4.11 -7.70
N THR A 86 15.08 -3.00 -8.41
CA THR A 86 15.96 -1.89 -8.03
C THR A 86 15.17 -0.70 -7.51
N MET A 87 15.87 0.21 -6.82
CA MET A 87 15.37 1.52 -6.38
C MET A 87 14.70 2.33 -7.50
N LYS A 88 15.07 2.08 -8.78
CA LYS A 88 14.43 2.71 -9.93
C LYS A 88 12.93 2.40 -9.98
N ARG A 89 12.55 1.13 -9.81
CA ARG A 89 11.14 0.71 -9.88
C ARG A 89 10.32 1.29 -8.73
N ALA A 90 10.85 1.29 -7.51
CA ALA A 90 10.20 1.90 -6.35
C ALA A 90 9.90 3.39 -6.59
N ARG A 91 10.86 4.14 -7.15
CA ARG A 91 10.68 5.57 -7.50
C ARG A 91 9.66 5.78 -8.62
N GLU A 92 9.63 4.90 -9.61
CA GLU A 92 8.62 4.98 -10.68
C GLU A 92 7.20 4.77 -10.14
N LEU A 93 7.01 3.82 -9.23
CA LEU A 93 5.73 3.57 -8.55
C LEU A 93 5.35 4.76 -7.66
N GLU A 94 6.28 5.27 -6.86
CA GLU A 94 6.08 6.47 -6.05
C GLU A 94 5.61 7.67 -6.91
N ALA A 95 6.26 7.92 -8.05
CA ALA A 95 5.89 8.99 -8.95
C ALA A 95 4.46 8.82 -9.51
N ARG A 96 4.07 7.60 -9.90
CA ARG A 96 2.72 7.28 -10.40
C ARG A 96 1.65 7.45 -9.32
N LEU A 97 1.95 7.00 -8.10
CA LEU A 97 1.07 7.14 -6.94
C LEU A 97 0.84 8.63 -6.61
N LEU A 98 1.91 9.42 -6.55
CA LEU A 98 1.82 10.87 -6.31
C LEU A 98 1.09 11.60 -7.44
N GLN A 99 1.27 11.19 -8.70
CA GLN A 99 0.54 11.77 -9.83
C GLN A 99 -0.97 11.49 -9.74
N THR A 100 -1.37 10.30 -9.30
CA THR A 100 -2.76 9.85 -9.30
C THR A 100 -3.53 10.33 -8.06
N MET A 101 -2.91 10.18 -6.88
CA MET A 101 -3.54 10.50 -5.60
C MET A 101 -3.24 11.92 -5.13
N GLY A 102 -2.23 12.58 -5.71
CA GLY A 102 -1.84 13.94 -5.35
C GLY A 102 -1.46 14.05 -3.87
N LYS A 103 -2.01 15.07 -3.21
CA LYS A 103 -1.75 15.34 -1.77
C LYS A 103 -2.38 14.33 -0.82
N LYS A 104 -3.20 13.40 -1.32
CA LYS A 104 -3.87 12.38 -0.50
C LYS A 104 -2.96 11.24 -0.09
N ILE A 105 -1.81 11.07 -0.74
CA ILE A 105 -0.85 10.01 -0.43
C ILE A 105 0.53 10.59 -0.11
N ILE A 106 1.23 9.97 0.84
CA ILE A 106 2.61 10.31 1.16
C ILE A 106 3.42 9.04 1.48
N LEU A 107 4.67 9.01 1.04
CA LEU A 107 5.61 7.96 1.44
C LEU A 107 6.04 8.21 2.89
N LEU A 108 5.73 7.27 3.78
CA LEU A 108 6.07 7.33 5.20
C LEU A 108 7.39 6.62 5.50
N LYS A 109 7.66 5.52 4.80
CA LYS A 109 8.82 4.67 5.04
C LYS A 109 9.23 3.95 3.76
N ARG A 110 10.53 3.87 3.51
CA ARG A 110 11.15 3.00 2.50
C ARG A 110 12.25 2.18 3.16
N VAL A 111 12.26 0.88 2.92
CA VAL A 111 13.27 -0.05 3.43
C VAL A 111 13.79 -0.91 2.29
N GLU A 112 15.11 -0.95 2.15
CA GLU A 112 15.79 -1.98 1.35
C GLU A 112 16.08 -3.16 2.27
N PHE A 113 15.72 -4.37 1.84
CA PHE A 113 15.99 -5.59 2.58
C PHE A 113 16.73 -6.58 1.70
N ALA A 114 17.57 -7.42 2.32
CA ALA A 114 18.18 -8.58 1.70
C ALA A 114 17.87 -9.80 2.56
N SER A 115 17.13 -10.76 2.01
CA SER A 115 17.03 -12.10 2.59
C SER A 115 18.30 -12.91 2.39
#